data_AF-A0A3B8HSR5-F1
#
_entry.id   AF-A0A3B8HSR5-F1
#
_cell.length_a   1.000
_cell.length_b   1.000
_cell.length_c   1.000
_cell.angle_alpha   90.00
_cell.angle_beta   90.00
_cell.angle_gamma   90.00
#
_symmetry.space_group_name_H-M   'P 1'
#
loop_
_entity.id
_entity.type
_entity.pdbx_description
1 polymer ?
#
loop_
_entity_poly.entity_id
_entity_poly.type
_entity_poly.pdbx_seq_one_letter_code
_entity_poly.pdbx_strand_id
1 'polypeptide(L)' 'TSTDVLIKVTDRPGPLGLLRPILNSDMSSNLEYAGSIVARYSDAKKETTARVKYYSTDGNVITTLEVVPLSQEQLPATV' A
#
# COMPACT_ATOMS: atom_id res chain seq x y z
N THR A 1 -13.36 6.75 14.73
CA THR A 1 -12.10 7.46 14.44
C THR A 1 -11.28 6.56 13.55
N SER A 2 -11.13 6.93 12.28
CA SER A 2 -10.27 6.17 11.38
C SER A 2 -8.82 6.55 11.66
N THR A 3 -7.94 5.58 11.86
CA THR A 3 -6.53 5.78 12.24
C THR A 3 -5.63 5.63 11.03
N ASP A 4 -4.48 6.31 11.06
CA ASP A 4 -3.43 6.15 10.06
C ASP A 4 -3.02 4.67 9.90
N VAL A 5 -2.76 4.28 8.65
CA VAL A 5 -2.35 2.91 8.29
C VAL A 5 -0.98 2.95 7.64
N LEU A 6 -0.05 2.15 8.17
CA LEU A 6 1.26 1.95 7.59
C LEU A 6 1.24 0.77 6.62
N ILE A 7 1.94 0.88 5.50
CA ILE A 7 1.89 -0.07 4.39
C ILE A 7 3.30 -0.55 4.05
N LYS A 8 3.55 -1.86 4.05
CA LYS A 8 4.87 -2.42 3.73
C LYS A 8 4.77 -3.71 2.93
N VAL A 9 5.58 -3.82 1.87
CA VAL A 9 5.82 -5.08 1.15
C VAL A 9 6.64 -6.02 2.03
N THR A 10 6.17 -7.25 2.22
CA THR A 10 6.67 -8.16 3.26
C THR A 10 7.95 -8.89 2.88
N ASP A 11 8.12 -9.24 1.62
CA ASP A 11 9.15 -10.18 1.17
C ASP A 11 10.31 -9.50 0.47
N ARG A 12 10.26 -8.16 0.35
CA ARG A 12 11.17 -7.38 -0.48
C ARG A 12 11.48 -6.01 0.13
N PRO A 13 12.69 -5.48 -0.09
CA PRO A 13 13.00 -4.08 0.20
C PRO A 13 12.06 -3.13 -0.55
N GLY A 14 11.78 -1.99 0.08
CA GLY A 14 10.87 -0.99 -0.47
C GLY A 14 10.45 0.02 0.60
N PRO A 15 9.79 1.11 0.19
CA PRO A 15 9.38 2.18 1.08
C PRO A 15 8.32 1.72 2.08
N LEU A 16 8.17 2.50 3.15
CA LEU A 16 7.03 2.46 4.05
C LEU A 16 5.99 3.47 3.56
N GLY A 17 4.78 3.01 3.24
CA GLY A 17 3.66 3.89 2.91
C GLY A 17 2.90 4.33 4.16
N LEU A 18 2.28 5.50 4.10
CA LEU A 18 1.35 6.04 5.10
C LEU A 18 0.04 6.41 4.41
N LEU A 19 -1.04 5.71 4.75
CA LEU A 19 -2.38 6.04 4.32
C LEU A 19 -3.10 6.74 5.48
N ARG A 20 -3.35 8.05 5.29
CA ARG A 20 -4.11 8.85 6.24
C ARG A 20 -5.59 8.83 5.84
N PRO A 21 -6.51 8.48 6.74
CA PRO A 21 -7.92 8.49 6.43
C PRO A 21 -8.43 9.94 6.37
N ILE A 22 -8.88 10.34 5.20
CA ILE A 22 -9.68 11.56 5.01
C ILE A 22 -11.15 11.12 5.09
N LEU A 23 -12.00 11.88 5.80
CA LEU A 23 -13.38 11.50 6.15
C LEU A 23 -14.17 10.88 4.97
N ASN A 24 -14.91 9.80 5.25
CA ASN A 24 -15.92 9.14 4.40
C ASN A 24 -15.43 8.40 3.13
N SER A 25 -14.19 7.91 3.08
CA SER A 25 -13.73 7.06 1.98
C SER A 25 -13.89 5.56 2.27
N ASP A 26 -14.29 4.76 1.29
CA ASP A 26 -14.26 3.29 1.36
C ASP A 26 -12.82 2.81 1.62
N MET A 27 -12.55 2.40 2.86
CA MET A 27 -11.21 2.04 3.30
C MET A 27 -10.67 0.83 2.52
N SER A 28 -11.53 -0.11 2.13
CA SER A 28 -11.10 -1.37 1.52
C SER A 28 -10.48 -1.16 0.14
N SER A 29 -11.18 -0.46 -0.75
CA SER A 29 -10.71 -0.08 -2.08
C SER A 29 -9.44 0.80 -2.03
N ASN A 30 -9.32 1.66 -1.02
CA ASN A 30 -8.15 2.52 -0.84
C ASN A 30 -6.91 1.77 -0.35
N LEU A 31 -7.08 0.73 0.48
CA LEU A 31 -5.98 -0.09 0.93
C LEU A 31 -5.33 -0.81 -0.24
N GLU A 32 -6.12 -1.44 -1.12
CA GLU A 32 -5.59 -2.15 -2.29
C GLU A 32 -4.80 -1.20 -3.21
N TYR A 33 -5.39 -0.05 -3.57
CA TYR A 33 -4.71 0.92 -4.43
C TYR A 33 -3.42 1.48 -3.80
N ALA A 34 -3.46 1.84 -2.51
CA ALA A 34 -2.27 2.31 -1.79
C ALA A 34 -1.19 1.21 -1.71
N GLY A 35 -1.59 -0.05 -1.50
CA GLY A 35 -0.71 -1.21 -1.56
C GLY A 35 -0.02 -1.35 -2.91
N SER A 36 -0.76 -1.21 -4.02
CA SER A 36 -0.24 -1.28 -5.38
C SER A 36 0.79 -0.18 -5.68
N ILE A 37 0.59 1.03 -5.15
CA ILE A 37 1.57 2.13 -5.23
C ILE A 37 2.85 1.76 -4.48
N VAL A 38 2.73 1.31 -3.22
CA VAL A 38 3.91 0.93 -2.41
C VAL A 38 4.66 -0.23 -3.04
N ALA A 39 3.95 -1.22 -3.59
CA ALA A 39 4.52 -2.33 -4.34
C ALA A 39 5.31 -1.86 -5.56
N ARG A 40 4.81 -0.87 -6.32
CA ARG A 40 5.51 -0.29 -7.48
C ARG A 40 6.82 0.41 -7.12
N TYR A 41 6.89 1.05 -5.96
CA TYR A 41 8.12 1.69 -5.48
C TYR A 41 9.04 0.73 -4.69
N SER A 42 8.70 -0.55 -4.61
CA SER A 42 9.53 -1.60 -4.00
C SER A 42 10.28 -2.42 -5.05
N ASP A 43 11.08 -3.38 -4.59
CA ASP A 43 11.70 -4.39 -5.46
C ASP A 43 10.69 -5.40 -6.04
N ALA A 44 9.41 -5.31 -5.67
CA ALA A 44 8.33 -6.09 -6.28
C ALA A 44 7.79 -5.48 -7.59
N LYS A 45 8.32 -4.33 -8.06
CA LYS A 45 7.80 -3.59 -9.22
C LYS A 45 7.68 -4.35 -10.56
N LYS A 46 8.35 -5.49 -10.69
CA LYS A 46 8.32 -6.35 -11.90
C LYS A 46 7.57 -7.67 -11.68
N GLU A 47 7.07 -7.89 -10.47
CA GLU A 47 6.33 -9.11 -10.12
C GLU A 47 4.88 -9.00 -10.58
N THR A 48 4.25 -10.14 -10.84
CA THR A 48 2.81 -10.21 -11.17
C THR A 48 1.95 -9.78 -10.00
N THR A 49 2.36 -10.15 -8.79
CA THR A 49 1.70 -9.79 -7.53
C THR A 49 2.73 -9.59 -6.43
N ALA A 50 2.35 -8.86 -5.38
CA ALA A 50 3.15 -8.59 -4.21
C ALA A 50 2.32 -8.71 -2.93
N ARG A 51 2.88 -9.32 -1.88
CA ARG A 51 2.25 -9.38 -0.56
C ARG A 51 2.54 -8.11 0.23
N VAL A 52 1.48 -7.44 0.66
CA VAL A 52 1.54 -6.17 1.38
C VAL A 52 0.85 -6.34 2.73
N LYS A 53 1.56 -5.99 3.81
CA LYS A 53 1.02 -5.90 5.16
C LYS A 53 0.64 -4.46 5.47
N TYR A 54 -0.49 -4.34 6.14
CA TYR A 54 -1.03 -3.09 6.65
C TYR A 54 -0.96 -3.13 8.16
N TYR A 55 -0.45 -2.06 8.76
CA TYR A 55 -0.22 -1.97 10.19
C TYR A 55 -0.93 -0.75 10.76
N SER A 56 -1.36 -0.85 12.01
CA SER A 56 -1.69 0.34 12.80
C SER A 56 -0.40 1.12 13.09
N THR A 57 -0.55 2.37 13.51
CA THR A 57 0.58 3.19 13.97
C THR A 57 1.34 2.57 15.15
N ASP A 58 0.69 1.71 15.93
CA ASP A 58 1.29 1.00 17.06
C ASP A 58 2.05 -0.28 16.64
N GLY A 59 2.11 -0.57 15.33
CA GLY A 59 2.83 -1.70 14.78
C GLY A 59 2.06 -3.02 14.74
N ASN A 60 0.78 -3.03 15.12
CA ASN A 60 -0.07 -4.22 15.01
C ASN A 60 -0.46 -4.45 13.56
N VAL A 61 -0.40 -5.71 13.10
CA VAL A 61 -0.87 -6.08 11.76
C VAL A 61 -2.39 -5.98 11.72
N ILE A 62 -2.92 -5.13 10.83
CA ILE A 62 -4.34 -5.00 10.55
C ILE A 62 -4.78 -6.09 9.57
N THR A 63 -4.08 -6.20 8.43
CA THR A 63 -4.38 -7.20 7.40
C THR A 63 -3.17 -7.41 6.48
N THR A 64 -3.23 -8.46 5.66
CA THR A 64 -2.29 -8.73 4.56
C THR A 64 -3.09 -8.93 3.28
N LEU A 65 -2.73 -8.21 2.22
CA LEU A 65 -3.37 -8.34 0.91
C LEU A 65 -2.32 -8.69 -0.14
N GLU A 66 -2.74 -9.42 -1.16
CA GLU A 66 -1.99 -9.60 -2.38
C GLU A 66 -2.45 -8.55 -3.40
N VAL A 67 -1.52 -7.76 -3.92
CA VAL A 67 -1.81 -6.63 -4.82
C VAL A 67 -0.97 -6.72 -6.08
N VAL A 68 -1.44 -6.11 -7.17
CA VAL A 68 -0.68 -5.98 -8.42
C VAL A 68 0.09 -4.65 -8.37
N PRO A 69 1.43 -4.63 -8.48
CA PRO A 69 2.18 -3.37 -8.58
C PRO A 69 1.67 -2.50 -9.74
N LEU A 70 1.44 -1.21 -9.50
CA LEU A 70 0.96 -0.31 -10.56
C LEU A 70 1.94 -0.22 -11.73
N SER A 71 1.43 -0.12 -12.97
CA SER A 71 2.26 0.20 -14.13
C SER A 71 2.78 1.63 -14.05
N GLN A 72 3.79 1.95 -14.88
CA GLN A 72 4.28 3.32 -14.97
C GLN A 72 3.22 4.30 -15.50
N GLU A 73 2.30 3.85 -16.36
CA GLU A 73 1.23 4.71 -16.90
C GLU A 73 0.10 4.95 -15.88
N GLN A 74 -0.02 4.08 -14.86
CA GLN A 74 -1.05 4.18 -13.82
C GLN A 74 -0.61 5.03 -12.62
N LEU A 75 0.63 5.50 -12.60
CA LEU A 75 1.10 6.42 -11.57
C LEU A 75 0.49 7.81 -11.82
N PRO A 76 -0.05 8.48 -10.79
CA PRO A 76 -0.44 9.88 -10.93
C PRO A 76 0.77 10.70 -11.38
N ALA A 77 0.55 11.67 -12.27
CA ALA A 77 1.61 12.54 -12.74
C ALA A 77 2.30 13.21 -11.54
N THR A 78 3.61 13.00 -11.40
CA THR A 78 4.44 13.76 -10.46
C THR A 78 4.34 15.24 -10.83
N VAL A 79 3.81 16.06 -9.91
CA VAL A 79 3.96 17.52 -9.91
C VAL A 79 5.34 17.93 -9.44
#